data_AF-A0A2D4KRG7-F1
#
_entry.id   AF-A0A2D4KRG7-F1
#
_cell.length_a   1.000
_cell.length_b   1.000
_cell.length_c   1.000
_cell.angle_alpha   90.00
_cell.angle_beta   90.00
_cell.angle_gamma   90.00
#
_symmetry.space_group_name_H-M   'P 1'
#
loop_
_entity.id
_entity.type
_entity.pdbx_description
1 polymer ?
#
loop_
_entity_poly.entity_id
_entity_poly.type
_entity_poly.pdbx_seq_one_letter_code
_entity_poly.pdbx_strand_id
1 'polypeptide(L)'
;VHTQMKLLPMRQKKAHIMEIQLNGGSVAEKVDWAREKLEKQVSVHSVFSQSEMIDVIGVTKGHGMKGVTSRWHTKKLPRKTHKGLRKVACIGAWHPARVGYSIARAGQKGYHHRTELNKKVYRIGRGIHGEDGKV
;
A
#
# COMPACT_ATOMS: atom_id res chain seq x y z
N VAL A 1 -7.93 8.72 -14.79
CA VAL A 1 -8.90 8.98 -13.70
C VAL A 1 -8.23 9.85 -12.64
N HIS A 2 -8.97 10.68 -11.90
CA HIS A 2 -8.42 11.42 -10.77
C HIS A 2 -9.30 11.32 -9.52
N THR A 3 -8.71 11.50 -8.35
CA THR A 3 -9.46 11.57 -7.09
C THR A 3 -10.07 12.95 -6.85
N GLN A 4 -11.11 13.04 -6.02
CA GLN A 4 -11.73 14.30 -5.60
C GLN A 4 -11.38 14.62 -4.14
N MET A 5 -10.14 15.06 -3.89
CA MET A 5 -9.63 15.30 -2.52
C MET A 5 -10.37 16.40 -1.74
N LYS A 6 -11.05 17.32 -2.44
CA LYS A 6 -11.82 18.41 -1.81
C LYS A 6 -13.04 17.90 -1.04
N LEU A 7 -13.56 16.71 -1.37
CA LEU A 7 -14.69 16.09 -0.67
C LEU A 7 -14.29 15.52 0.70
N LEU A 8 -12.99 15.41 0.98
CA LEU A 8 -12.48 14.88 2.24
C LEU A 8 -12.01 16.02 3.16
N PRO A 9 -12.21 15.91 4.49
CA PRO A 9 -11.72 16.89 5.47
C PRO A 9 -10.20 16.72 5.74
N MET A 10 -9.41 16.58 4.68
CA MET A 10 -7.95 16.48 4.75
C MET A 10 -7.27 17.78 4.29
N ARG A 11 -6.04 17.99 4.79
CA ARG A 11 -5.20 19.15 4.44
C ARG A 11 -4.86 19.17 2.94
N GLN A 12 -4.59 18.00 2.36
CA GLN A 12 -4.21 17.90 0.95
C GLN A 12 -5.41 18.19 0.04
N LYS A 13 -5.26 19.18 -0.86
CA LYS A 13 -6.28 19.53 -1.87
C LYS A 13 -5.93 19.07 -3.28
N LYS A 14 -4.66 18.74 -3.55
CA LYS A 14 -4.19 18.25 -4.85
C LYS A 14 -4.75 16.86 -5.13
N ALA A 15 -5.42 16.70 -6.27
CA ALA A 15 -5.93 15.41 -6.74
C ALA A 15 -4.79 14.44 -7.09
N HIS A 16 -5.06 13.15 -6.92
CA HIS A 16 -4.20 12.07 -7.40
C HIS A 16 -4.68 11.65 -8.79
N ILE A 17 -3.79 11.71 -9.78
CA ILE A 17 -4.06 11.24 -11.15
C ILE A 17 -3.53 9.82 -11.26
N MET A 18 -4.32 8.93 -11.85
CA MET A 18 -3.97 7.52 -12.02
C MET A 18 -4.57 6.95 -13.30
N GLU A 19 -3.90 5.93 -13.81
CA GLU A 19 -4.34 5.14 -14.95
C GLU A 19 -5.09 3.91 -14.46
N ILE A 20 -6.18 3.58 -15.15
CA ILE A 20 -6.97 2.38 -14.90
C ILE A 20 -7.20 1.74 -16.26
N GLN A 21 -6.74 0.50 -16.41
CA GLN A 21 -6.92 -0.25 -17.64
C GLN A 21 -8.39 -0.68 -17.80
N LEU A 22 -8.93 -0.52 -19.01
CA LEU A 22 -10.24 -1.04 -19.38
C LEU A 22 -10.11 -2.43 -20.00
N ASN A 23 -10.79 -3.40 -19.40
CA ASN A 23 -10.82 -4.79 -19.82
C ASN A 23 -12.18 -5.16 -20.41
N GLY A 24 -12.20 -6.16 -21.31
CA GLY A 24 -13.40 -6.61 -22.05
C GLY A 24 -13.61 -5.91 -23.40
N GLY A 25 -14.43 -6.50 -24.27
CA GLY A 25 -14.84 -5.94 -25.57
C GLY A 25 -13.73 -5.76 -26.61
N SER A 26 -14.08 -5.13 -27.73
CA SER A 26 -13.14 -4.72 -28.79
C SER A 26 -12.42 -3.40 -28.46
N VAL A 27 -11.32 -3.08 -29.15
CA VAL A 27 -10.60 -1.81 -28.94
C VAL A 27 -11.48 -0.60 -29.23
N ALA A 28 -12.33 -0.67 -30.26
CA ALA A 28 -13.25 0.40 -30.62
C ALA A 28 -14.26 0.66 -29.48
N GLU A 29 -14.88 -0.41 -28.96
CA GLU A 29 -15.82 -0.32 -27.83
C GLU A 29 -15.18 0.29 -26.58
N LYS A 30 -13.92 -0.03 -26.28
CA LYS A 30 -13.20 0.58 -25.15
C LYS A 30 -13.02 2.08 -25.32
N VAL A 31 -12.70 2.53 -26.53
CA VAL A 31 -12.52 3.96 -26.84
C VAL A 31 -13.85 4.70 -26.73
N ASP A 32 -14.92 4.13 -27.27
CA ASP A 32 -16.26 4.72 -27.19
C ASP A 32 -16.75 4.80 -25.73
N TRP A 33 -16.54 3.74 -24.95
CA TRP A 33 -16.85 3.73 -23.52
C TRP A 33 -16.05 4.79 -22.75
N ALA A 34 -14.74 4.89 -23.01
CA ALA A 34 -13.89 5.89 -22.35
C ALA A 34 -14.32 7.32 -22.70
N ARG A 35 -14.69 7.56 -23.96
CA ARG A 35 -15.20 8.85 -24.43
C ARG A 35 -16.53 9.19 -23.76
N GLU A 36 -17.44 8.23 -23.62
CA GLU A 36 -18.73 8.43 -22.97
C GLU A 36 -18.61 8.72 -21.47
N LYS A 37 -17.57 8.19 -20.81
CA LYS A 37 -17.30 8.43 -19.38
C LYS A 37 -16.39 9.63 -19.09
N LEU A 38 -15.90 10.31 -20.13
CA LEU A 38 -15.13 11.53 -19.95
C LEU A 38 -15.98 12.59 -19.22
N GLU A 39 -15.36 13.32 -18.28
CA GLU A 39 -16.00 14.32 -17.42
C GLU A 39 -17.12 13.82 -16.49
N LYS A 40 -17.46 12.53 -16.52
CA LYS A 40 -18.43 11.91 -15.61
C LYS A 40 -17.76 11.34 -14.37
N GLN A 41 -18.50 11.30 -13.27
CA GLN A 41 -18.04 10.64 -12.05
C GLN A 41 -18.24 9.13 -12.13
N VAL A 42 -17.21 8.36 -11.75
CA VAL A 42 -17.27 6.90 -11.65
C VAL A 42 -17.40 6.53 -10.18
N SER A 43 -18.51 5.86 -9.81
CA SER A 43 -18.77 5.46 -8.43
C SER A 43 -18.14 4.11 -8.10
N VAL A 44 -17.81 3.88 -6.83
CA VAL A 44 -17.28 2.59 -6.34
C VAL A 44 -18.27 1.44 -6.61
N HIS A 45 -19.58 1.70 -6.52
CA HIS A 45 -20.65 0.73 -6.79
C HIS A 45 -20.68 0.27 -8.26
N SER A 46 -20.17 1.07 -9.20
CA SER A 46 -20.09 0.69 -10.61
C SER A 46 -18.90 -0.20 -10.95
N VAL A 47 -17.93 -0.33 -10.03
CA VAL A 47 -16.67 -1.06 -10.25
C VAL A 47 -16.60 -2.33 -9.42
N PHE A 48 -17.03 -2.26 -8.16
CA PHE A 48 -16.96 -3.39 -7.23
C PHE A 48 -18.34 -3.80 -6.74
N SER A 49 -18.47 -5.09 -6.42
CA SER A 49 -19.67 -5.71 -5.89
C SER A 49 -19.51 -6.12 -4.42
N GLN A 50 -20.64 -6.23 -3.70
CA GLN A 50 -20.61 -6.77 -2.35
C GLN A 50 -20.23 -8.25 -2.40
N SER A 51 -19.43 -8.70 -1.42
CA SER A 51 -18.87 -10.05 -1.37
C SER A 51 -17.87 -10.37 -2.49
N GLU A 52 -17.34 -9.39 -3.21
CA GLU A 52 -16.22 -9.59 -4.13
C GLU A 52 -14.89 -9.78 -3.38
N MET A 53 -13.93 -10.47 -4.00
CA MET A 53 -12.55 -10.53 -3.55
C MET A 53 -11.74 -9.48 -4.31
N ILE A 54 -11.13 -8.54 -3.59
CA ILE A 54 -10.33 -7.45 -4.16
C ILE A 54 -8.90 -7.48 -3.63
N ASP A 55 -7.99 -6.84 -4.35
CA ASP A 55 -6.62 -6.63 -3.90
C ASP A 55 -6.43 -5.19 -3.43
N VAL A 56 -5.65 -5.00 -2.37
CA VAL A 56 -5.34 -3.68 -1.81
C VAL A 56 -3.88 -3.34 -2.07
N ILE A 57 -3.66 -2.24 -2.79
CA ILE A 57 -2.32 -1.74 -3.12
C ILE A 57 -2.08 -0.45 -2.34
N GLY A 58 -0.96 -0.36 -1.64
CA GLY A 58 -0.63 0.83 -0.87
C GLY A 58 0.76 0.86 -0.25
N VAL A 59 1.02 1.91 0.51
CA VAL A 59 2.28 2.12 1.23
C VAL A 59 2.06 1.83 2.72
N THR A 60 2.90 0.96 3.28
CA THR A 60 2.86 0.63 4.71
C THR A 60 3.22 1.82 5.59
N LYS A 61 2.75 1.85 6.83
CA LYS A 61 3.15 2.88 7.81
C LYS A 61 4.68 2.92 7.96
N GLY A 62 5.25 4.12 7.94
CA GLY A 62 6.69 4.32 8.12
C GLY A 62 7.10 4.15 9.57
N HIS A 63 8.24 3.48 9.81
CA HIS A 63 8.84 3.36 11.14
C HIS A 63 10.29 3.88 11.19
N GLY A 64 10.78 4.46 10.10
CA GLY A 64 12.13 5.03 9.97
C GLY A 64 13.25 3.98 10.00
N MET A 65 14.44 4.40 10.43
CA MET A 65 15.58 3.51 10.63
C MET A 65 15.37 2.64 11.87
N LYS A 66 15.40 1.31 11.72
CA LYS A 66 15.26 0.35 12.82
C LYS A 66 16.47 -0.61 12.89
N GLY A 67 16.80 -0.99 14.12
CA GLY A 67 17.78 -2.04 14.39
C GLY A 67 17.31 -3.42 13.91
N VAL A 68 18.25 -4.35 13.77
CA VAL A 68 18.02 -5.67 13.17
C VAL A 68 16.91 -6.48 13.86
N THR A 69 16.83 -6.44 15.18
CA THR A 69 15.78 -7.15 15.94
C THR A 69 14.38 -6.64 15.60
N SER A 70 14.18 -5.34 15.41
CA SER A 70 12.86 -4.81 15.08
C SER A 70 12.54 -5.00 13.60
N ARG A 71 13.53 -4.87 12.72
CA ARG A 71 13.34 -4.96 11.27
C ARG A 71 13.12 -6.40 10.79
N TRP A 72 13.92 -7.33 11.30
CA TRP A 72 13.98 -8.72 10.85
C TRP A 72 13.56 -9.75 11.91
N HIS A 73 13.13 -9.29 13.09
CA HIS A 73 12.68 -10.16 14.18
C HIS A 73 13.72 -11.18 14.66
N THR A 74 15.02 -10.86 14.53
CA THR A 74 16.09 -11.74 15.02
C THR A 74 16.02 -11.92 16.54
N LYS A 75 16.35 -13.13 17.03
CA LYS A 75 16.44 -13.39 18.47
C LYS A 75 17.44 -12.44 19.12
N LYS A 76 17.04 -11.83 20.25
CA LYS A 76 17.94 -10.99 21.07
C LYS A 76 19.04 -11.86 21.66
N LEU A 77 20.24 -11.29 21.82
CA LEU A 77 21.35 -11.95 22.48
C LEU A 77 21.10 -12.03 24.01
N PRO A 78 21.84 -12.91 24.73
CA PRO A 78 21.80 -12.95 26.18
C PRO A 78 22.05 -11.59 26.81
N ARG A 79 21.51 -11.36 28.01
CA ARG A 79 21.60 -10.08 28.70
C ARG A 79 23.05 -9.62 28.92
N LYS A 80 23.97 -10.55 29.21
CA LYS A 80 25.39 -10.29 29.53
C LYS A 80 26.28 -10.22 28.28
N THR A 81 25.87 -9.45 27.27
CA THR A 81 26.73 -9.09 26.13
C THR A 81 27.34 -7.72 26.32
N HIS A 82 28.66 -7.59 26.12
CA HIS A 82 29.38 -6.34 26.36
C HIS A 82 28.87 -5.14 25.51
N LYS A 83 28.71 -5.32 24.20
CA LYS A 83 28.31 -4.24 23.26
C LYS A 83 26.84 -4.34 22.85
N GLY A 84 25.94 -4.56 23.81
CA GLY A 84 24.49 -4.58 23.61
C GLY A 84 23.92 -5.88 23.01
N LEU A 85 22.61 -6.07 23.25
CA LEU A 85 21.90 -7.35 23.01
C LEU A 85 20.99 -7.36 21.77
N ARG A 86 20.72 -6.21 21.14
CA ARG A 86 19.78 -6.06 20.00
C ARG A 86 20.51 -6.01 18.66
N LYS A 87 21.44 -6.95 18.45
CA LYS A 87 22.29 -7.08 17.27
C LYS A 87 22.34 -8.53 16.79
N VAL A 88 22.88 -8.76 15.59
CA VAL A 88 23.28 -10.11 15.15
C VAL A 88 24.67 -10.41 15.71
N ALA A 89 24.91 -11.64 16.15
CA ALA A 89 26.21 -12.06 16.69
C ALA A 89 27.26 -12.22 15.57
N CYS A 90 26.97 -13.04 14.56
CA CYS A 90 27.86 -13.32 13.43
C CYS A 90 27.29 -12.70 12.14
N ILE A 91 28.12 -11.96 11.41
CA ILE A 91 27.73 -11.28 10.16
C ILE A 91 28.24 -11.99 8.90
N GLY A 92 28.80 -13.19 9.04
CA GLY A 92 29.36 -13.98 7.95
C GLY A 92 30.55 -14.83 8.40
N ALA A 93 30.86 -15.88 7.64
CA ALA A 93 32.11 -16.63 7.77
C ALA A 93 33.28 -15.79 7.22
N TRP A 94 34.52 -16.29 7.40
CA TRP A 94 35.71 -15.63 6.87
C TRP A 94 35.67 -15.54 5.33
N HIS A 95 35.33 -16.64 4.67
CA HIS A 95 35.18 -16.71 3.22
C HIS A 95 33.68 -16.89 2.89
N PRO A 96 33.08 -16.07 2.01
CA PRO A 96 33.69 -15.00 1.22
C PRO A 96 34.04 -13.76 2.04
N ALA A 97 35.06 -13.00 1.62
CA ALA A 97 35.55 -11.78 2.28
C ALA A 97 34.60 -10.56 2.08
N ARG A 98 33.28 -10.79 2.18
CA ARG A 98 32.23 -9.78 2.10
C ARG A 98 31.00 -10.23 2.86
N VAL A 99 30.25 -9.27 3.40
CA VAL A 99 28.96 -9.54 4.04
C VAL A 99 27.92 -9.85 2.95
N GLY A 100 27.24 -11.00 3.07
CA GLY A 100 26.16 -11.37 2.16
C GLY A 100 24.93 -10.44 2.29
N TYR A 101 24.26 -10.16 1.17
CA TYR A 101 23.06 -9.31 1.14
C TYR A 101 21.88 -9.93 1.91
N SER A 102 21.85 -11.25 2.05
CA SER A 102 20.83 -12.00 2.79
C SER A 102 20.91 -11.81 4.30
N ILE A 103 22.03 -11.29 4.81
CA ILE A 103 22.26 -11.16 6.25
C ILE A 103 21.46 -9.98 6.79
N ALA A 104 20.74 -10.23 7.89
CA ALA A 104 19.88 -9.24 8.51
C ALA A 104 20.70 -8.05 9.03
N ARG A 105 20.37 -6.84 8.57
CA ARG A 105 21.01 -5.57 8.98
C ARG A 105 19.98 -4.54 9.42
N ALA A 106 20.42 -3.61 10.25
CA ALA A 106 19.66 -2.40 10.53
C ALA A 106 19.34 -1.66 9.22
N GLY A 107 18.23 -0.93 9.18
CA GLY A 107 17.78 -0.26 7.97
C GLY A 107 16.36 0.28 8.11
N GLN A 108 15.85 0.84 7.02
CA GLN A 108 14.47 1.28 6.94
C GLN A 108 13.49 0.13 7.22
N LYS A 109 12.50 0.39 8.08
CA LYS A 109 11.33 -0.45 8.30
C LYS A 109 10.06 0.34 7.98
N GLY A 110 9.20 -0.23 7.13
CA GLY A 110 7.95 0.39 6.72
C GLY A 110 8.15 1.44 5.62
N TYR A 111 7.04 2.07 5.22
CA TYR A 111 6.98 2.90 4.02
C TYR A 111 7.36 2.15 2.74
N HIS A 112 7.03 0.86 2.70
CA HIS A 112 7.20 -0.01 1.55
C HIS A 112 5.88 -0.11 0.78
N HIS A 113 5.97 -0.14 -0.56
CA HIS A 113 4.86 -0.50 -1.44
C HIS A 113 4.53 -2.00 -1.30
N ARG A 114 3.27 -2.33 -1.07
CA ARG A 114 2.79 -3.71 -0.93
C ARG A 114 1.45 -3.88 -1.61
N THR A 115 1.25 -5.09 -2.10
CA THR A 115 -0.03 -5.59 -2.60
C THR A 115 -0.49 -6.65 -1.63
N GLU A 116 -1.64 -6.43 -1.01
CA GLU A 116 -2.29 -7.40 -0.14
C GLU A 116 -3.46 -8.02 -0.90
N LEU A 117 -3.36 -9.32 -1.15
CA LEU A 117 -4.28 -10.04 -2.03
C LEU A 117 -5.53 -10.48 -1.27
N ASN A 118 -6.62 -10.71 -2.02
CA ASN A 118 -7.78 -11.48 -1.58
C ASN A 118 -8.50 -10.93 -0.34
N LYS A 119 -8.81 -9.63 -0.34
CA LYS A 119 -9.68 -8.99 0.66
C LYS A 119 -11.14 -9.09 0.26
N LYS A 120 -11.97 -9.66 1.13
CA LYS A 120 -13.43 -9.74 0.92
C LYS A 120 -14.09 -8.39 1.21
N VAL A 121 -14.89 -7.90 0.27
CA VAL A 121 -15.75 -6.73 0.49
C VAL A 121 -17.00 -7.16 1.26
N TYR A 122 -17.09 -6.82 2.55
CA TYR A 122 -18.27 -7.19 3.34
C TYR A 122 -19.49 -6.30 3.08
N ARG A 123 -19.27 -5.01 2.79
CA ARG A 123 -20.35 -4.05 2.54
C ARG A 123 -19.85 -2.90 1.69
N ILE A 124 -20.69 -2.43 0.77
CA ILE A 124 -20.49 -1.16 0.06
C ILE A 124 -21.61 -0.22 0.50
N GLY A 125 -21.25 0.86 1.20
CA GLY A 125 -22.20 1.87 1.67
C GLY A 125 -22.47 2.95 0.60
N ARG A 126 -23.65 3.56 0.65
CA ARG A 126 -23.90 4.86 -0.03
C ARG A 126 -23.50 5.99 0.92
N GLY A 127 -23.03 7.10 0.38
CA GLY A 127 -22.72 8.30 1.17
C GLY A 127 -24.00 8.89 1.78
N ILE A 128 -23.91 9.34 3.03
CA ILE A 128 -24.98 10.14 3.65
C ILE A 128 -24.69 11.59 3.23
N HIS A 129 -25.57 12.18 2.44
CA HIS A 129 -25.48 13.57 2.05
C HIS A 129 -26.36 14.40 3.00
N GLY A 130 -25.84 15.49 3.57
CA GLY A 130 -26.69 16.53 4.17
C GLY A 130 -27.46 17.32 3.10
N GLU A 131 -28.41 18.17 3.49
CA GLU A 131 -29.31 18.92 2.57
C GLU A 131 -28.58 19.70 1.45
N ASP A 132 -27.29 20.03 1.61
CA ASP A 132 -26.47 20.75 0.62
C ASP A 132 -25.52 19.89 -0.22
N GLY A 133 -25.66 18.55 -0.20
CA GLY A 133 -24.76 17.64 -0.92
C GLY A 133 -23.32 17.58 -0.37
N LYS A 134 -23.05 18.25 0.75
CA LYS A 134 -21.83 18.10 1.53
C LYS A 134 -21.90 16.83 2.38
N VAL A 135 -20.79 16.10 2.39
CA VAL A 135 -20.53 14.95 3.27
C VAL A 135 -20.07 15.46 4.63
#